data_AF-A0A9Q2NQI3-F1
#
_entry.id   AF-A0A9Q2NQI3-F1
#
_cell.length_a   1.000
_cell.length_b   1.000
_cell.length_c   1.000
_cell.angle_alpha   90.00
_cell.angle_beta   90.00
_cell.angle_gamma   90.00
#
_symmetry.space_group_name_H-M   'P 1'
#
loop_
_entity.id
_entity.type
_entity.pdbx_description
1 polymer ?
#
loop_
_entity_poly.entity_id
_entity_poly.type
_entity_poly.pdbx_seq_one_letter_code
_entity_poly.pdbx_strand_id
1 'polypeptide(L)'
;MSVRKINFCCKTCGSDDIVFDSSSDWNAETQSYEHRDCYDHPPICNSDDCMGEEVQVEIVDIATGEKLDSVYGHNGVALQYLPIAEAKEIERIRSEQRAAEREQARAQEQAARLAISNAETLALGYEAMP
;
A
#
# COMPACT_ATOMS: atom_id res chain seq x y z
N MET A 1 15.42 13.87 20.02
CA MET A 1 15.38 14.10 18.56
C MET A 1 14.37 15.20 18.29
N SER A 2 14.75 16.28 17.62
CA SER A 2 13.80 17.32 17.21
C SER A 2 12.97 16.79 16.04
N VAL A 3 11.65 16.83 16.16
CA VAL A 3 10.74 16.49 15.07
C VAL A 3 10.87 17.60 14.01
N ARG A 4 11.36 17.24 12.82
CA ARG A 4 11.40 18.14 11.67
C ARG A 4 9.99 18.28 11.11
N LYS A 5 9.58 19.52 10.86
CA LYS A 5 8.30 19.81 10.20
C LYS A 5 8.51 19.80 8.70
N ILE A 6 7.64 19.11 7.98
CA ILE A 6 7.70 18.98 6.53
C ILE A 6 6.50 19.67 5.88
N ASN A 7 6.69 20.13 4.65
CA ASN A 7 5.62 20.58 3.77
C ASN A 7 5.66 19.81 2.44
N PHE A 8 4.56 19.79 1.72
CA PHE A 8 4.47 19.24 0.37
C PHE A 8 4.36 20.38 -0.63
N CYS A 9 5.20 20.37 -1.66
CA CYS A 9 5.18 21.38 -2.71
C CYS A 9 5.08 20.73 -4.08
N CYS A 10 4.33 21.34 -5.01
CA CYS A 10 4.30 20.93 -6.40
C CYS A 10 5.70 21.02 -6.98
N LYS A 11 6.17 19.95 -7.60
CA LYS A 11 7.48 19.96 -8.25
C LYS A 11 7.55 20.95 -9.43
N THR A 12 6.43 21.16 -10.11
CA THR A 12 6.36 21.99 -11.32
C THR A 12 6.36 23.48 -11.00
N CYS A 13 5.46 23.92 -10.12
CA CYS A 13 5.25 25.35 -9.83
C CYS A 13 5.70 25.77 -8.43
N GLY A 14 6.12 24.84 -7.57
CA GLY A 14 6.53 25.13 -6.20
C GLY A 14 5.39 25.46 -5.24
N SER A 15 4.13 25.42 -5.70
CA SER A 15 2.95 25.70 -4.86
C SER A 15 2.80 24.67 -3.75
N ASP A 16 2.46 25.12 -2.54
CA ASP A 16 2.08 24.29 -1.41
C ASP A 16 0.57 23.99 -1.35
N ASP A 17 -0.20 24.47 -2.32
CA ASP A 17 -1.63 24.13 -2.49
C ASP A 17 -1.77 22.76 -3.17
N ILE A 18 -1.46 21.74 -2.38
CA ILE A 18 -1.50 20.33 -2.76
C ILE A 18 -2.66 19.65 -2.04
N VAL A 19 -3.51 18.98 -2.82
CA VAL A 19 -4.58 18.13 -2.29
C VAL A 19 -4.17 16.67 -2.44
N PHE A 20 -4.31 15.95 -1.33
CA PHE A 20 -4.25 14.50 -1.29
C PHE A 20 -5.66 13.96 -1.10
N ASP A 21 -5.92 12.79 -1.67
CA ASP A 21 -7.10 12.02 -1.28
C ASP A 21 -6.98 11.61 0.18
N SER A 22 -8.12 11.44 0.83
CA SER A 22 -8.16 10.99 2.22
C SER A 22 -9.35 10.07 2.46
N SER A 23 -9.18 9.20 3.45
CA SER A 23 -10.21 8.29 3.93
C SER A 23 -10.53 8.63 5.39
N SER A 24 -11.78 8.38 5.76
CA SER A 24 -12.23 8.51 7.14
C SER A 24 -12.92 7.23 7.54
N ASP A 25 -12.34 6.54 8.52
CA ASP A 25 -12.90 5.31 9.06
C ASP A 25 -13.45 5.54 10.46
N TRP A 26 -14.56 4.87 10.80
CA TRP A 26 -15.09 4.89 12.16
C TRP A 26 -14.29 3.92 13.04
N ASN A 27 -13.60 4.43 14.05
CA ASN A 27 -12.98 3.60 15.07
C ASN A 27 -13.97 3.34 16.21
N ALA A 28 -14.41 2.09 16.32
CA ALA A 28 -15.38 1.68 17.34
C ALA A 28 -14.81 1.67 18.77
N GLU A 29 -13.49 1.52 18.94
CA GLU A 29 -12.84 1.51 20.25
C GLU A 29 -12.74 2.92 20.83
N THR A 30 -12.40 3.90 19.99
CA THR A 30 -12.23 5.30 20.39
C THR A 30 -13.51 6.14 20.19
N GLN A 31 -14.55 5.57 19.58
CA GLN A 31 -15.82 6.23 19.27
C GLN A 31 -15.62 7.53 18.49
N SER A 32 -14.68 7.52 17.55
CA SER A 32 -14.34 8.68 16.73
C SER A 32 -14.10 8.30 15.27
N TYR A 33 -14.26 9.28 14.39
CA TYR A 33 -13.77 9.17 13.03
C TYR A 33 -12.27 9.44 13.01
N GLU A 34 -11.52 8.48 12.48
CA GLU A 34 -10.08 8.61 12.26
C GLU A 34 -9.85 8.94 10.79
N HIS A 35 -9.25 10.11 10.55
CA HIS A 35 -8.88 10.56 9.23
C HIS A 35 -7.49 10.05 8.87
N ARG A 36 -7.34 9.51 7.66
CA ARG A 36 -6.04 9.14 7.09
C ARG A 36 -5.94 9.69 5.68
N ASP A 37 -4.90 10.48 5.45
CA ASP A 37 -4.52 10.87 4.10
C ASP A 37 -4.09 9.62 3.32
N CYS A 38 -4.71 9.43 2.16
CA CYS A 38 -4.47 8.34 1.24
C CYS A 38 -3.45 8.80 0.20
N TYR A 39 -2.19 8.44 0.41
CA TYR A 39 -1.10 8.66 -0.56
C TYR A 39 -1.13 7.68 -1.75
N ASP A 40 -2.24 6.95 -1.92
CA ASP A 40 -2.40 5.95 -2.97
C ASP A 40 -2.81 6.58 -4.31
N HIS A 41 -3.40 7.78 -4.26
CA HIS A 41 -3.79 8.55 -5.43
C HIS A 41 -2.77 9.64 -5.78
N PRO A 42 -2.69 10.02 -7.06
CA PRO A 42 -1.94 11.19 -7.51
C PRO A 42 -2.30 12.44 -6.71
N PRO A 43 -1.34 13.10 -6.03
CA PRO A 43 -1.60 14.42 -5.45
C PRO A 43 -1.92 15.40 -6.57
N ILE A 44 -2.89 16.27 -6.31
CA ILE A 44 -3.34 17.29 -7.26
C ILE A 44 -2.83 18.64 -6.77
N CYS A 45 -2.12 19.36 -7.64
CA CYS A 45 -1.80 20.76 -7.38
C CYS A 45 -2.96 21.63 -7.87
N ASN A 46 -3.52 22.43 -6.97
CA ASN A 46 -4.61 23.38 -7.27
C ASN A 46 -4.10 24.72 -7.80
N SER A 47 -2.79 24.89 -7.97
CA SER A 47 -2.25 26.13 -8.54
C SER A 47 -2.74 26.34 -9.98
N ASP A 48 -3.21 27.56 -10.25
CA ASP A 48 -3.58 28.02 -11.59
C ASP A 48 -2.39 27.98 -12.58
N ASP A 49 -1.14 27.91 -12.08
CA ASP A 49 0.07 27.94 -12.90
C ASP A 49 0.35 26.62 -13.62
N CYS A 50 0.02 25.48 -13.00
CA CYS A 50 0.27 24.15 -13.57
C CYS A 50 -1.00 23.29 -13.70
N MET A 51 -2.13 23.70 -13.10
CA MET A 51 -3.44 23.04 -13.20
C MET A 51 -3.40 21.51 -13.03
N GLY A 52 -2.51 21.00 -12.17
CA GLY A 52 -2.37 19.56 -11.93
C GLY A 52 -1.82 18.76 -13.13
N GLU A 53 -1.10 19.37 -14.06
CA GLU A 53 -0.48 18.68 -15.21
C GLU A 53 0.59 17.66 -14.76
N GLU A 54 1.15 17.83 -13.56
CA GLU A 54 2.16 16.93 -12.97
C GLU A 54 1.72 16.37 -11.61
N VAL A 55 1.91 15.06 -11.44
CA VAL A 55 1.45 14.22 -10.30
C VAL A 55 2.51 14.09 -9.18
N GLN A 56 3.53 14.93 -9.23
CA GLN A 56 4.71 14.81 -8.36
C GLN A 56 4.78 15.95 -7.35
N VAL A 57 5.00 15.59 -6.09
CA VAL A 57 5.21 16.54 -5.00
C VAL A 57 6.56 16.33 -4.35
N GLU A 58 7.20 17.41 -3.95
CA GLU A 58 8.45 17.41 -3.19
C GLU A 58 8.15 17.57 -1.72
N ILE A 59 8.87 16.81 -0.89
CA ILE A 59 8.85 16.99 0.56
C ILE A 59 9.96 17.96 0.92
N VAL A 60 9.61 19.08 1.54
CA VAL A 60 10.57 20.11 1.92
C VAL A 60 10.57 20.31 3.44
N ASP A 61 11.74 20.54 4.01
CA ASP A 61 11.87 20.97 5.41
C ASP A 61 11.38 22.41 5.53
N ILE A 62 10.42 22.67 6.43
CA ILE A 62 9.82 24.01 6.58
C ILE A 62 10.85 25.04 7.07
N ALA A 63 11.80 24.63 7.90
CA ALA A 63 12.75 25.56 8.52
C ALA A 63 13.89 25.93 7.58
N THR A 64 14.37 25.00 6.77
CA THR A 64 15.53 25.21 5.89
C THR A 64 15.15 25.42 4.42
N GLY A 65 13.94 25.03 4.01
CA GLY A 65 13.56 24.92 2.60
C GLY A 65 14.33 23.82 1.86
N GLU A 66 15.06 22.97 2.58
CA GLU A 66 15.82 21.87 2.00
C GLU A 66 14.84 20.81 1.48
N LYS A 67 15.03 20.42 0.22
CA LYS A 67 14.33 19.26 -0.33
C LYS A 67 14.79 17.99 0.37
N LEU A 68 13.84 17.32 1.03
CA LEU A 68 14.05 16.05 1.73
C LEU A 68 13.78 14.85 0.81
N ASP A 69 12.71 14.89 0.03
CA ASP A 69 12.30 13.75 -0.82
C ASP A 69 11.33 14.16 -1.96
N SER A 70 10.84 13.20 -2.73
CA SER A 70 9.78 13.37 -3.73
C SER A 70 8.83 12.18 -3.76
N VAL A 71 7.52 12.47 -3.81
CA VAL A 71 6.44 11.48 -3.81
C VAL A 71 5.82 11.39 -5.19
N TYR A 72 5.64 10.16 -5.67
CA TYR A 72 4.91 9.86 -6.90
C TYR A 72 3.59 9.21 -6.55
N GLY A 73 2.48 9.89 -6.84
CA GLY A 73 1.17 9.29 -6.69
C GLY A 73 0.79 8.43 -7.90
N HIS A 74 1.28 7.20 -7.88
CA HIS A 74 0.58 6.03 -8.43
C HIS A 74 1.37 4.81 -7.96
N ASN A 75 0.80 4.06 -7.01
CA ASN A 75 1.33 2.88 -6.31
C ASN A 75 1.79 3.19 -4.88
N GLY A 76 0.80 3.09 -3.99
CA GLY A 76 0.85 3.42 -2.58
C GLY A 76 2.01 2.84 -1.80
N VAL A 77 2.71 3.73 -1.10
CA VAL A 77 3.19 3.52 0.26
C VAL A 77 3.18 4.88 0.95
N ALA A 78 2.30 5.06 1.93
CA ALA A 78 2.33 6.20 2.83
C ALA A 78 3.72 6.37 3.45
N LEU A 79 4.27 7.59 3.37
CA LEU A 79 5.63 7.92 3.79
C LEU A 79 5.78 7.85 5.31
N GLN A 80 6.31 6.73 5.79
CA GLN A 80 7.38 6.82 6.77
C GLN A 80 8.67 6.94 5.95
N TYR A 81 9.44 8.02 6.14
CA TYR A 81 10.76 8.14 5.53
C TYR A 81 11.57 6.88 5.86
N LEU A 82 11.78 6.04 4.85
CA LEU A 82 12.51 4.79 4.94
C LEU A 82 13.62 4.86 3.89
N PRO A 83 14.91 4.82 4.28
CA PRO A 83 16.01 4.81 3.34
C PRO A 83 15.80 3.77 2.23
N ILE A 84 16.11 4.11 0.97
CA ILE A 84 15.85 3.27 -0.23
C ILE A 84 16.39 1.83 -0.08
N ALA A 85 17.51 1.65 0.62
CA ALA A 85 18.08 0.33 0.90
C ALA A 85 17.15 -0.53 1.79
N GLU A 86 16.55 0.08 2.81
CA GLU A 86 15.61 -0.58 3.73
C GLU A 86 14.27 -0.85 3.04
N ALA A 87 13.81 0.05 2.18
CA ALA A 87 12.55 -0.13 1.44
C ALA A 87 12.62 -1.32 0.47
N LYS A 88 13.75 -1.48 -0.24
CA LYS A 88 14.00 -2.61 -1.14
C LYS A 88 14.04 -3.94 -0.38
N GLU A 89 14.64 -3.95 0.80
CA GLU A 89 14.73 -5.15 1.61
C GLU A 89 13.37 -5.56 2.17
N ILE A 90 12.56 -4.61 2.63
CA ILE A 90 11.19 -4.87 3.08
C ILE A 90 10.33 -5.42 1.93
N GLU A 91 10.44 -4.86 0.74
CA GLU A 91 9.66 -5.35 -0.41
C GLU A 91 10.09 -6.76 -0.85
N ARG A 92 11.39 -7.08 -0.78
CA ARG A 92 11.91 -8.43 -1.00
C ARG A 92 11.27 -9.42 -0.02
N ILE A 93 11.28 -9.11 1.27
CA ILE A 93 10.68 -9.95 2.33
C ILE A 93 9.18 -10.14 2.09
N ARG A 94 8.45 -9.07 1.78
CA ARG A 94 7.00 -9.14 1.50
C ARG A 94 6.68 -9.93 0.24
N SER A 95 7.51 -9.81 -0.79
CA SER A 95 7.39 -10.61 -2.02
C SER A 95 7.56 -12.10 -1.72
N GLU A 96 8.58 -12.47 -0.94
CA GLU A 96 8.83 -13.85 -0.53
C GLU A 96 7.70 -14.43 0.32
N GLN A 97 7.17 -13.66 1.27
CA GLN A 97 6.01 -14.07 2.08
C GLN A 97 4.76 -14.30 1.21
N ARG A 98 4.43 -13.37 0.32
CA ARG A 98 3.30 -13.51 -0.62
C ARG A 98 3.47 -14.67 -1.60
N ALA A 99 4.70 -15.04 -1.93
CA ALA A 99 4.98 -16.22 -2.75
C ALA A 99 4.74 -17.51 -1.95
N ALA A 100 5.24 -17.58 -0.72
CA ALA A 100 5.06 -18.72 0.18
C ALA A 100 3.58 -18.97 0.51
N GLU A 101 2.82 -17.93 0.82
CA GLU A 101 1.36 -18.03 1.08
C GLU A 101 0.61 -18.58 -0.14
N ARG A 102 0.96 -18.14 -1.35
CA ARG A 102 0.36 -18.64 -2.60
C ARG A 102 0.67 -20.11 -2.84
N GLU A 103 1.89 -20.54 -2.53
CA GLU A 103 2.27 -21.95 -2.64
C GLU A 103 1.52 -22.82 -1.61
N GLN A 104 1.40 -22.34 -0.37
CA GLN A 104 0.68 -23.03 0.69
C GLN A 104 -0.82 -23.16 0.37
N ALA A 105 -1.45 -22.09 -0.14
CA ALA A 105 -2.84 -22.12 -0.58
C ALA A 105 -3.06 -23.13 -1.72
N ARG A 106 -2.15 -23.19 -2.70
CA ARG A 106 -2.21 -24.18 -3.79
C ARG A 106 -2.07 -25.61 -3.26
N ALA A 107 -1.15 -25.85 -2.33
CA ALA A 107 -0.96 -27.16 -1.73
C ALA A 107 -2.20 -27.61 -0.94
N GLN A 108 -2.84 -26.71 -0.20
CA GLN A 108 -4.10 -26.99 0.51
C GLN A 108 -5.24 -27.32 -0.45
N GLU A 109 -5.39 -26.56 -1.54
CA GLU A 109 -6.41 -26.83 -2.56
C GLU A 109 -6.19 -28.20 -3.23
N GLN A 110 -4.94 -28.53 -3.55
CA GLN A 110 -4.59 -29.84 -4.12
C GLN A 110 -4.90 -30.99 -3.14
N ALA A 111 -4.56 -30.83 -1.86
CA ALA A 111 -4.84 -31.82 -0.83
C ALA A 111 -6.35 -32.03 -0.64
N ALA A 112 -7.14 -30.95 -0.64
CA ALA A 112 -8.59 -31.02 -0.56
C ALA A 112 -9.21 -31.75 -1.76
N ARG A 113 -8.75 -31.46 -2.98
CA ARG A 113 -9.20 -32.16 -4.19
C ARG A 113 -8.90 -33.66 -4.15
N LEU A 114 -7.70 -34.04 -3.70
CA LEU A 114 -7.32 -35.44 -3.55
C LEU A 114 -8.16 -36.15 -2.48
N ALA A 115 -8.45 -35.49 -1.36
CA ALA A 115 -9.29 -36.05 -0.30
C ALA A 115 -10.72 -36.35 -0.80
N ILE A 116 -11.32 -35.42 -1.56
CA ILE A 116 -12.64 -35.61 -2.17
C ILE A 116 -12.61 -36.79 -3.16
N SER A 117 -11.64 -36.80 -4.09
CA SER A 117 -11.52 -37.85 -5.10
C SER A 117 -11.29 -39.24 -4.49
N ASN A 118 -10.48 -39.33 -3.43
CA ASN A 118 -10.26 -40.59 -2.70
C ASN A 118 -11.55 -41.04 -1.97
N ALA A 119 -12.31 -40.12 -1.38
CA ALA A 119 -13.58 -40.44 -0.73
C ALA A 119 -14.63 -40.96 -1.73
N GLU A 120 -14.74 -40.33 -2.90
CA GLU A 120 -15.62 -40.79 -4.00
C GLU A 120 -15.22 -42.18 -4.50
N THR A 121 -13.92 -42.43 -4.68
CA THR A 121 -13.41 -43.73 -5.12
C THR A 121 -13.69 -44.83 -4.09
N LEU A 122 -13.52 -44.53 -2.79
CA LEU A 122 -13.83 -45.46 -1.71
C LEU A 122 -15.34 -45.76 -1.62
N ALA A 123 -16.20 -44.75 -1.81
CA ALA A 123 -17.65 -44.92 -1.81
C ALA A 123 -18.11 -45.85 -2.96
N LEU A 124 -17.59 -45.62 -4.19
CA LEU A 124 -17.87 -46.48 -5.34
C LEU A 124 -17.37 -47.92 -5.13
N GLY A 125 -16.21 -48.09 -4.48
CA GLY A 125 -15.70 -49.41 -4.12
C GLY A 125 -16.55 -50.13 -3.06
N TYR A 126 -17.21 -49.40 -2.18
CA TYR A 126 -18.11 -49.94 -1.16
C TYR A 126 -19.45 -50.39 -1.75
N GLU A 127 -20.00 -49.64 -2.72
CA GLU A 127 -21.23 -50.02 -3.44
C GLU A 127 -21.02 -51.21 -4.39
N ALA A 128 -19.78 -51.44 -4.85
CA ALA A 128 -19.40 -52.56 -5.71
C ALA A 128 -19.08 -53.86 -4.94
N MET A 129 -19.03 -53.83 -3.60
CA MET A 129 -18.88 -55.02 -2.77
C MET A 129 -20.27 -55.55 -2.34
N PRO A 130 -20.66 -56.77 -2.74
CA PRO A 130 -21.91 -57.39 -2.32
C PRO A 130 -21.92 -57.81 -0.83
#